data_AF-A0A1H2G7K9-F1
#
_entry.id   AF-A0A1H2G7K9-F1
#
_cell.length_a   1.000
_cell.length_b   1.000
_cell.length_c   1.000
_cell.angle_alpha   90.00
_cell.angle_beta   90.00
_cell.angle_gamma   90.00
#
_symmetry.space_group_name_H-M   'P 1'
#
loop_
_entity.id
_entity.type
_entity.pdbx_description
1 polymer ?
#
loop_
_entity_poly.entity_id
_entity_poly.type
_entity_poly.pdbx_seq_one_letter_code
_entity_poly.pdbx_strand_id
1 'polypeptide(L)'
;MSKDEALWVVIRAAGLVFLVLTVVSLTSLLSVGTYWLYLSDVGMVVDETSPVLSGKVMAEKTAKTLLSNRVGEFFLYGISAFYFMRKGNLVHRFVSK
;
A
#
# COMPACT_ATOMS: atom_id res chain seq x y z
N MET A 1 -9.20 -30.86 -16.51
CA MET A 1 -8.95 -29.93 -15.38
C MET A 1 -10.16 -30.01 -14.47
N SER A 2 -9.98 -30.54 -13.27
CA SER A 2 -11.07 -30.63 -12.29
C SER A 2 -11.41 -29.24 -11.74
N LYS A 3 -12.63 -29.03 -11.23
CA LYS A 3 -13.03 -27.75 -10.62
C LYS A 3 -12.08 -27.35 -9.48
N ASP A 4 -11.59 -28.33 -8.72
CA ASP A 4 -10.68 -28.10 -7.60
C ASP A 4 -9.28 -27.69 -8.04
N GLU A 5 -8.76 -28.24 -9.14
CA GLU A 5 -7.49 -27.80 -9.74
C GLU A 5 -7.59 -26.36 -10.24
N ALA A 6 -8.70 -26.01 -10.90
CA ALA A 6 -8.93 -24.65 -11.38
C ALA A 6 -8.95 -23.64 -10.23
N LEU A 7 -9.66 -23.98 -9.15
CA LEU A 7 -9.79 -23.13 -7.98
C LEU A 7 -8.43 -22.92 -7.28
N TRP A 8 -7.61 -23.95 -7.23
CA TRP A 8 -6.28 -23.89 -6.64
C TRP A 8 -5.32 -22.99 -7.45
N VAL A 9 -5.36 -23.07 -8.78
CA VAL A 9 -4.58 -22.20 -9.67
C VAL A 9 -5.00 -20.74 -9.50
N VAL A 10 -6.30 -20.46 -9.44
CA VAL A 10 -6.84 -19.09 -9.27
C VAL A 10 -6.38 -18.47 -7.94
N ILE A 11 -6.40 -19.24 -6.84
CA ILE A 11 -5.93 -18.78 -5.52
C ILE A 11 -4.46 -18.36 -5.56
N ARG A 12 -3.61 -19.14 -6.23
CA ARG A 12 -2.18 -18.80 -6.36
C ARG A 12 -1.94 -17.63 -7.30
N ALA A 13 -2.68 -17.56 -8.40
CA ALA A 13 -2.63 -16.42 -9.32
C ALA A 13 -3.04 -15.12 -8.61
N ALA A 14 -4.09 -15.15 -7.79
CA ALA A 14 -4.50 -14.02 -6.95
C ALA A 14 -3.39 -13.62 -5.96
N GLY A 15 -2.73 -14.58 -5.31
CA GLY A 15 -1.58 -14.30 -4.45
C GLY A 15 -0.43 -13.61 -5.18
N LEU A 16 -0.12 -14.03 -6.41
CA LEU A 16 0.86 -13.38 -7.28
C LEU A 16 0.48 -11.94 -7.62
N VAL A 17 -0.79 -11.68 -7.93
CA VAL A 17 -1.30 -10.33 -8.19
C VAL A 17 -1.12 -9.44 -6.96
N PHE A 18 -1.49 -9.93 -5.76
CA PHE A 18 -1.28 -9.17 -4.52
C PHE A 18 0.20 -8.93 -4.22
N LEU A 19 1.09 -9.87 -4.57
CA LEU A 19 2.52 -9.67 -4.43
C LEU A 19 3.03 -8.53 -5.33
N VAL A 20 2.60 -8.50 -6.59
CA VAL A 20 2.94 -7.41 -7.52
C VAL A 20 2.40 -6.08 -6.99
N LEU A 21 1.15 -6.04 -6.53
CA LEU A 21 0.55 -4.85 -5.92
C LEU A 21 1.31 -4.38 -4.67
N THR A 22 1.86 -5.31 -3.89
CA THR A 22 2.71 -4.98 -2.74
C THR A 22 3.99 -4.27 -3.17
N VAL A 23 4.65 -4.74 -4.23
CA VAL A 23 5.87 -4.12 -4.77
C VAL A 23 5.57 -2.72 -5.33
N VAL A 24 4.49 -2.56 -6.09
CA VAL A 24 4.06 -1.25 -6.63
C VAL A 24 3.67 -0.28 -5.51
N SER A 25 3.02 -0.80 -4.46
CA SER A 25 2.69 -0.01 -3.27
C SER A 25 3.96 0.45 -2.53
N LEU A 26 4.98 -0.41 -2.43
CA LEU A 26 6.26 -0.05 -1.82
C LEU A 26 6.94 1.12 -2.57
N THR A 27 6.98 1.09 -3.90
CA THR A 27 7.55 2.19 -4.69
C THR A 27 6.78 3.49 -4.50
N SER A 28 5.45 3.41 -4.38
CA SER A 28 4.58 4.56 -4.11
C SER A 28 4.83 5.13 -2.71
N LEU A 29 5.02 4.26 -1.72
CA LEU A 29 5.28 4.61 -0.33
C LEU A 29 6.63 5.32 -0.17
N LEU A 30 7.67 4.86 -0.88
CA LEU A 30 8.98 5.52 -0.93
C LEU A 30 8.87 6.92 -1.58
N SER A 31 8.15 7.04 -2.70
CA SER A 31 7.96 8.33 -3.37
C SER A 31 7.24 9.34 -2.46
N VAL A 32 6.14 8.96 -1.82
CA VAL A 32 5.41 9.84 -0.89
C VAL A 32 6.26 10.18 0.35
N GLY A 33 7.05 9.22 0.86
CA GLY A 33 7.98 9.45 1.97
C GLY A 33 9.04 10.50 1.63
N THR A 34 9.66 10.41 0.44
CA THR A 34 10.63 11.42 -0.02
C THR A 34 9.99 12.80 -0.23
N TYR A 35 8.77 12.84 -0.75
CA TYR A 35 8.01 14.09 -0.90
C TYR A 35 7.69 14.75 0.45
N TRP A 36 7.32 13.95 1.45
CA TRP A 36 7.06 14.45 2.81
C TRP A 36 8.33 14.99 3.47
N LEU A 37 9.47 14.32 3.31
CA LEU A 37 10.78 14.81 3.79
C LEU A 37 11.15 16.13 3.12
N TYR A 38 10.95 16.25 1.80
CA TYR A 38 11.19 17.50 1.08
C TYR A 38 10.31 18.66 1.58
N LEU A 39 9.02 18.42 1.81
CA LEU A 39 8.10 19.40 2.40
C LEU A 39 8.53 19.84 3.80
N SER A 40 9.10 18.92 4.59
CA SER A 40 9.59 19.23 5.94
C SER A 40 10.82 20.14 5.93
N ASP A 41 11.74 19.92 4.99
CA ASP A 41 13.01 20.64 4.86
C ASP A 41 12.79 22.08 4.34
N VAL A 42 11.95 22.24 3.31
CA VAL A 42 11.49 23.56 2.84
C VAL A 42 10.77 24.33 3.96
N GLY A 43 10.14 23.60 4.89
CA GLY A 43 9.43 24.15 6.03
C GLY A 43 10.28 24.88 7.06
N MET A 44 11.60 24.62 7.14
CA MET A 44 12.53 25.37 8.02
C MET A 44 12.91 26.73 7.45
N VAL A 45 12.68 26.97 6.15
CA VAL A 45 13.17 28.16 5.44
C VAL A 45 12.09 29.26 5.33
N VAL A 46 10.81 28.94 5.59
CA VAL A 46 9.67 29.86 5.38
C VAL A 46 9.21 30.49 6.69
N ASP A 47 9.34 31.81 6.77
CA ASP A 47 8.99 32.68 7.91
C ASP A 47 7.49 32.62 8.30
N GLU A 48 7.20 32.68 9.59
CA GLU A 48 5.90 32.30 10.20
C GLU A 48 4.70 33.19 9.84
N THR A 49 4.93 34.32 9.15
CA THR A 49 3.89 35.32 8.84
C THR A 49 3.34 35.25 7.41
N SER A 50 3.80 34.30 6.60
CA SER A 50 3.43 34.20 5.18
C SER A 50 2.09 33.47 4.96
N PRO A 51 1.21 33.92 4.02
CA PRO A 51 0.01 33.18 3.59
C PRO A 51 0.32 31.78 3.02
N VAL A 52 1.59 31.50 2.73
CA VAL A 52 2.13 30.18 2.38
C VAL A 52 1.97 29.17 3.53
N LEU A 53 1.88 29.62 4.79
CA LEU A 53 1.72 28.75 5.96
C LEU A 53 0.39 27.98 5.95
N SER A 54 -0.70 28.58 5.49
CA SER A 54 -2.02 27.92 5.40
C SER A 54 -2.02 26.80 4.35
N GLY A 55 -1.44 27.07 3.16
CA GLY A 55 -1.24 26.07 2.12
C GLY A 55 -0.31 24.94 2.55
N LYS A 56 0.73 25.24 3.35
CA LYS A 56 1.66 24.27 3.94
C LYS A 56 0.97 23.33 4.92
N VAL A 57 0.19 23.84 5.88
CA VAL A 57 -0.54 23.00 6.85
C VAL A 57 -1.52 22.07 6.14
N MET A 58 -2.15 22.55 5.06
CA MET A 58 -3.03 21.73 4.23
C MET A 58 -2.24 20.66 3.44
N ALA A 59 -1.08 21.02 2.87
CA ALA A 59 -0.20 20.09 2.16
C ALA A 59 0.39 19.01 3.08
N GLU A 60 0.79 19.38 4.30
CA GLU A 60 1.35 18.46 5.30
C GLU A 60 0.29 17.47 5.80
N LYS A 61 -0.93 17.95 6.12
CA LYS A 61 -2.05 17.08 6.47
C LYS A 61 -2.40 16.13 5.33
N THR A 62 -2.46 16.63 4.10
CA THR A 62 -2.72 15.83 2.90
C THR A 62 -1.64 14.77 2.70
N ALA A 63 -0.37 15.14 2.79
CA ALA A 63 0.76 14.21 2.67
C ALA A 63 0.74 13.14 3.77
N LYS A 64 0.42 13.50 5.02
CA LYS A 64 0.28 12.56 6.13
C LYS A 64 -0.86 11.57 5.92
N THR A 65 -2.02 12.04 5.46
CA THR A 65 -3.16 11.16 5.13
C THR A 65 -2.82 10.24 3.95
N LEU A 66 -2.18 10.76 2.90
CA LEU A 66 -1.70 9.95 1.78
C LEU A 66 -0.69 8.89 2.22
N LEU A 67 0.31 9.27 3.01
CA LEU A 67 1.30 8.33 3.55
C LEU A 67 0.62 7.23 4.37
N SER A 68 -0.28 7.60 5.28
CA SER A 68 -1.04 6.65 6.10
C SER A 68 -1.84 5.66 5.23
N ASN A 69 -2.53 6.17 4.20
CA ASN A 69 -3.29 5.32 3.30
C ASN A 69 -2.39 4.37 2.51
N ARG A 70 -1.25 4.85 1.99
CA ARG A 70 -0.29 4.02 1.25
C ARG A 70 0.36 2.95 2.12
N VAL A 71 0.68 3.27 3.37
CA VAL A 71 1.16 2.30 4.36
C VAL A 71 0.10 1.22 4.61
N GLY A 72 -1.16 1.62 4.79
CA GLY A 72 -2.28 0.68 4.93
C GLY A 72 -2.42 -0.25 3.73
N GLU A 73 -2.41 0.30 2.51
CA GLU A 73 -2.46 -0.48 1.27
C GLU A 73 -1.30 -1.47 1.15
N PHE A 74 -0.07 -1.03 1.46
CA PHE A 74 1.11 -1.89 1.45
C PHE A 74 0.96 -3.10 2.39
N PHE A 75 0.52 -2.88 3.63
CA PHE A 75 0.31 -3.96 4.58
C PHE A 75 -0.83 -4.89 4.15
N LEU A 76 -1.94 -4.34 3.64
CA LEU A 76 -3.07 -5.14 3.16
C LEU A 76 -2.63 -6.05 2.01
N TYR A 77 -1.97 -5.50 0.99
CA TYR A 77 -1.48 -6.30 -0.13
C TYR A 77 -0.44 -7.33 0.31
N GLY A 78 0.48 -6.96 1.20
CA GLY A 78 1.52 -7.87 1.69
C GLY A 78 0.94 -9.04 2.49
N ILE A 79 -0.01 -8.77 3.40
CA ILE A 79 -0.70 -9.80 4.18
C ILE A 79 -1.53 -10.69 3.25
N SER A 80 -2.30 -10.11 2.32
CA SER A 80 -3.07 -10.87 1.35
C SER A 80 -2.18 -11.77 0.50
N ALA A 81 -1.09 -11.25 -0.08
CA ALA A 81 -0.14 -12.01 -0.88
C ALA A 81 0.43 -13.18 -0.08
N PHE A 82 0.89 -12.92 1.15
CA PHE A 82 1.42 -13.94 2.04
C PHE A 82 0.37 -15.02 2.36
N TYR A 83 -0.88 -14.62 2.62
CA TYR A 83 -1.96 -15.55 2.95
C TYR A 83 -2.33 -16.44 1.76
N PHE A 84 -2.54 -15.86 0.58
CA PHE A 84 -2.86 -16.63 -0.62
C PHE A 84 -1.72 -17.55 -1.07
N MET A 85 -0.45 -17.14 -0.92
CA MET A 85 0.70 -17.97 -1.28
C MET A 85 1.02 -19.07 -0.24
N ARG A 86 1.08 -18.73 1.06
CA ARG A 86 1.52 -19.66 2.11
C ARG A 86 0.38 -20.50 2.69
N LYS A 87 -0.84 -19.96 2.70
CA LYS A 87 -2.04 -20.58 3.27
C LYS A 87 -3.11 -20.84 2.21
N GLY A 88 -2.75 -20.87 0.92
CA GLY A 88 -3.67 -21.15 -0.19
C GLY A 88 -4.47 -22.45 -0.03
N ASN A 89 -3.94 -23.47 0.66
CA ASN A 89 -4.68 -24.70 0.97
C ASN A 89 -5.85 -24.46 1.95
N LEU A 90 -5.74 -23.50 2.89
CA LEU A 90 -6.85 -23.13 3.77
C LEU A 90 -7.91 -22.35 3.01
N VAL A 91 -7.51 -21.42 2.15
CA VAL A 91 -8.43 -20.67 1.27
C VAL A 91 -9.19 -21.64 0.36
N HIS A 92 -8.48 -22.57 -0.27
CA HIS A 92 -9.06 -23.59 -1.13
C HIS A 92 -10.08 -24.43 -0.36
N ARG A 93 -9.73 -24.89 0.85
CA ARG A 93 -10.63 -25.68 1.71
C ARG A 93 -11.85 -24.92 2.23
N PHE A 94 -11.77 -23.59 2.37
CA PHE A 94 -12.91 -22.75 2.73
C PHE A 94 -13.86 -22.52 1.55
N VAL A 95 -13.33 -22.40 0.34
CA VAL A 95 -14.12 -22.12 -0.88
C VAL A 95 -14.62 -23.38 -1.57
N SER A 96 -13.94 -24.51 -1.39
CA SER A 96 -14.32 -25.84 -1.91
C SER A 96 -15.42 -26.54 -1.10
N LYS A 97 -15.85 -25.97 0.03
CA LYS A 97 -17.01 -26.44 0.82
C LYS A 97 -18.28 -25.83 0.26
#